data_AF-A0A8X7XDC8-F1
#
_entry.id   AF-A0A8X7XDC8-F1
#
_cell.length_a   1.000
_cell.length_b   1.000
_cell.length_c   1.000
_cell.angle_alpha   90.00
_cell.angle_beta   90.00
_cell.angle_gamma   90.00
#
_symmetry.space_group_name_H-M   'P 1'
#
loop_
_entity.id
_entity.type
_entity.pdbx_description
1 polymer ?
#
loop_
_entity_poly.entity_id
_entity_poly.type
_entity_poly.pdbx_seq_one_letter_code
_entity_poly.pdbx_strand_id
1 'polypeptide(L)'
;MVSKSRITLLGWPDLYSCSEPEALNGTLLEEFHMFEISCNLALLLTAILIPLIVIVISIAVLCKHFDAPWYLRMMWQWTQTKQRAKTKQILETRRDLAYNAFVSYSQDDSSWVKEYLLPNLEEMGKLKICYHERNFIAGKSIIENIITCIEKSYKSIFVLSTNFISSEWCHYELYFAQHELLSESSENLILILLEPIHQHMIPSKYYKLKDLMSRKTYMEWPQDKNKHKLFWDILRSSIEINLPEIKEVQ
;
A
#
# COMPACT_ATOMS: atom_id res chain seq x y z
N MET A 1 12.54 -54.13 63.70
CA MET A 1 11.96 -53.42 64.86
C MET A 1 13.06 -52.59 65.50
N VAL A 2 13.15 -51.30 65.19
CA VAL A 2 14.14 -50.40 65.82
C VAL A 2 13.50 -49.84 67.09
N SER A 3 14.12 -50.12 68.23
CA SER A 3 13.70 -49.67 69.55
C SER A 3 13.75 -48.13 69.61
N LYS A 4 12.60 -47.48 69.82
CA LYS A 4 12.52 -46.04 70.11
C LYS A 4 12.89 -45.82 71.58
N SER A 5 14.14 -45.49 71.84
CA SER A 5 14.54 -44.86 73.10
C SER A 5 13.94 -43.44 73.15
N ARG A 6 13.15 -43.15 74.19
CA ARG A 6 12.65 -41.77 74.44
C ARG A 6 13.79 -40.95 75.02
N ILE A 7 14.44 -40.15 74.18
CA ILE A 7 15.40 -39.14 74.61
C ILE A 7 14.59 -37.93 75.07
N THR A 8 14.63 -37.62 76.36
CA THR A 8 14.05 -36.39 76.91
C THR A 8 15.14 -35.32 76.94
N LEU A 9 14.99 -34.30 76.08
CA LEU A 9 15.84 -33.12 76.10
C LEU A 9 15.51 -32.29 77.33
N LEU A 10 16.54 -31.91 78.09
CA LEU A 10 16.36 -31.23 79.37
C LEU A 10 15.95 -29.76 79.11
N GLY A 11 14.75 -29.38 79.56
CA GLY A 11 14.20 -28.03 79.36
C GLY A 11 13.67 -27.75 77.94
N TRP A 12 13.27 -28.79 77.21
CA TRP A 12 12.48 -28.64 75.98
C TRP A 12 11.02 -28.26 76.30
N PRO A 13 10.38 -27.34 75.56
CA PRO A 13 10.90 -26.57 74.40
C PRO A 13 11.57 -25.23 74.76
N ASP A 14 11.37 -24.72 75.97
CA ASP A 14 11.61 -23.32 76.35
C ASP A 14 13.07 -22.84 76.21
N LEU A 15 14.05 -23.75 76.27
CA LEU A 15 15.48 -23.43 76.16
C LEU A 15 16.06 -23.52 74.74
N TYR A 16 15.26 -23.93 73.75
CA TYR A 16 15.73 -24.19 72.39
C TYR A 16 15.14 -23.17 71.41
N SER A 17 15.92 -22.15 71.08
CA SER A 17 15.56 -21.11 70.09
C SER A 17 16.52 -21.12 68.89
N CYS A 18 16.02 -20.76 67.71
CA CYS A 18 16.84 -20.59 66.51
C CYS A 18 17.75 -19.37 66.64
N SER A 19 19.04 -19.52 66.36
CA SER A 19 20.01 -18.41 66.27
C SER A 19 20.26 -17.96 64.83
N GLU A 20 20.13 -18.87 63.85
CA GLU A 20 20.31 -18.61 62.42
C GLU A 20 19.16 -19.26 61.62
N PRO A 21 18.74 -18.71 60.46
CA PRO A 21 19.12 -17.42 59.87
C PRO A 21 18.51 -16.21 60.60
N GLU A 22 19.02 -15.00 60.35
CA GLU A 22 18.65 -13.75 61.04
C GLU A 22 17.12 -13.47 61.05
N ALA A 23 16.42 -13.92 60.00
CA ALA A 23 14.96 -13.81 59.87
C ALA A 23 14.15 -14.68 60.86
N LEU A 24 14.78 -15.68 61.49
CA LEU A 24 14.16 -16.62 62.43
C LEU A 24 14.80 -16.56 63.82
N ASN A 25 15.70 -15.61 64.05
CA ASN A 25 16.42 -15.46 65.30
C ASN A 25 15.45 -15.21 66.47
N GLY A 26 15.51 -16.08 67.49
CA GLY A 26 14.66 -16.02 68.68
C GLY A 26 13.32 -16.76 68.60
N THR A 27 13.00 -17.41 67.47
CA THR A 27 11.82 -18.30 67.38
C THR A 27 12.10 -19.64 68.08
N LEU A 28 11.10 -20.21 68.76
CA LEU A 28 11.22 -21.51 69.43
C LEU A 28 11.35 -22.64 68.40
N LEU A 29 12.25 -23.59 68.67
CA LEU A 29 12.54 -24.68 67.73
C LEU A 29 11.35 -25.62 67.51
N GLU A 30 10.39 -25.68 68.45
CA GLU A 30 9.16 -26.45 68.31
C GLU A 30 8.18 -25.84 67.30
N GLU A 31 8.17 -24.50 67.17
CA GLU A 31 7.29 -23.78 66.24
C GLU A 31 7.87 -23.71 64.82
N PHE A 32 9.11 -24.17 64.64
CA PHE A 32 9.79 -24.17 63.36
C PHE A 32 9.27 -25.29 62.44
N HIS A 33 8.39 -24.93 61.52
CA HIS A 33 7.94 -25.80 60.44
C HIS A 33 8.63 -25.42 59.12
N MET A 34 9.52 -26.28 58.60
CA MET A 34 10.02 -26.13 57.22
C MET A 34 8.91 -26.50 56.23
N PHE A 35 8.56 -25.59 55.32
CA PHE A 35 7.81 -25.96 54.12
C PHE A 35 8.64 -26.96 53.29
N GLU A 36 8.13 -28.18 53.05
CA GLU A 36 8.80 -29.25 52.30
C GLU A 36 9.25 -28.83 50.89
N ILE A 37 8.63 -27.78 50.34
CA ILE A 37 8.89 -27.20 49.02
C ILE A 37 10.30 -26.56 48.94
N SER A 38 10.87 -26.13 50.06
CA SER A 38 12.19 -25.47 50.13
C SER A 38 13.36 -26.45 50.15
N CYS A 39 13.13 -27.70 50.56
CA CYS A 39 14.20 -28.69 50.75
C CYS A 39 14.46 -29.55 49.51
N ASN A 40 13.55 -29.51 48.51
CA ASN A 40 13.67 -30.29 47.29
C ASN A 40 13.64 -29.40 46.04
N LEU A 41 14.83 -29.10 45.51
CA LEU A 41 15.03 -28.31 44.29
C LEU A 41 14.20 -28.85 43.10
N ALA A 42 14.02 -30.17 43.00
CA ALA A 42 13.21 -30.77 41.93
C ALA A 42 11.73 -30.39 42.07
N LEU A 43 11.20 -30.36 43.29
CA LEU A 43 9.81 -29.98 43.55
C LEU A 43 9.59 -28.50 43.21
N LEU A 44 10.51 -27.63 43.61
CA LEU A 44 10.48 -26.20 43.32
C LEU A 44 10.52 -25.94 41.80
N LEU A 45 11.42 -26.61 41.09
CA LEU A 45 11.50 -26.51 39.63
C LEU A 45 10.23 -27.01 38.94
N THR A 46 9.63 -28.11 39.42
CA THR A 46 8.36 -28.60 38.86
C THR A 46 7.20 -27.62 39.10
N ALA A 47 7.14 -27.02 40.29
CA ALA A 47 6.09 -26.07 40.66
C ALA A 47 6.14 -24.78 39.82
N ILE A 48 7.31 -24.39 39.30
CA ILE A 48 7.47 -23.23 38.42
C ILE A 48 7.29 -23.61 36.94
N LEU A 49 7.81 -24.76 36.53
CA LEU A 49 7.82 -25.16 35.13
C LEU A 49 6.42 -25.51 34.61
N ILE A 50 5.61 -26.20 35.42
CA ILE A 50 4.25 -26.59 35.05
C ILE A 50 3.35 -25.38 34.75
N PRO A 51 3.21 -24.37 35.64
CA PRO A 51 2.38 -23.19 35.33
C PRO A 51 2.94 -22.39 34.15
N LEU A 52 4.26 -22.31 33.98
CA LEU A 52 4.86 -21.67 32.81
C LEU A 52 4.41 -22.36 31.51
N ILE A 53 4.46 -23.69 31.47
CA ILE A 53 4.01 -24.47 30.31
C ILE A 53 2.50 -24.26 30.06
N VAL A 54 1.68 -24.28 31.11
CA VAL A 54 0.22 -24.06 30.99
C VAL A 54 -0.08 -22.66 30.46
N ILE A 55 0.64 -21.64 30.94
CA ILE A 55 0.50 -20.26 30.45
C ILE A 55 0.87 -20.20 28.96
N VAL A 56 2.00 -20.79 28.55
CA VAL A 56 2.42 -20.81 27.14
C VAL A 56 1.39 -21.51 26.26
N ILE A 57 0.84 -22.65 26.69
CA ILE A 57 -0.19 -23.37 25.95
C ILE A 57 -1.48 -22.53 25.85
N SER A 58 -1.90 -21.88 26.94
CA SER A 58 -3.10 -21.03 26.95
C SER A 58 -2.96 -19.85 25.98
N ILE A 59 -1.80 -19.20 25.95
CA ILE A 59 -1.49 -18.11 25.02
C ILE A 59 -1.50 -18.64 23.59
N ALA A 60 -0.90 -19.81 23.32
CA ALA A 60 -0.89 -20.39 21.99
C ALA A 60 -2.31 -20.72 21.48
N VAL A 61 -3.17 -21.26 22.34
CA VAL A 61 -4.59 -21.54 22.01
C VAL A 61 -5.35 -20.25 21.76
N LEU A 62 -5.18 -19.23 22.60
CA LEU A 62 -5.80 -17.91 22.42
C LEU A 62 -5.34 -17.28 21.09
N CYS A 63 -4.04 -17.28 20.79
CA CYS A 63 -3.52 -16.75 19.53
C CYS A 63 -4.07 -17.48 18.30
N LYS A 64 -4.33 -18.79 18.40
CA LYS A 64 -4.94 -19.59 17.33
C LYS A 64 -6.44 -19.32 17.20
N HIS A 65 -7.16 -19.21 18.31
CA HIS A 65 -8.61 -18.99 18.33
C HIS A 65 -8.98 -17.57 17.91
N PHE A 66 -8.17 -16.57 18.25
CA PHE A 66 -8.39 -15.16 17.90
C PHE A 66 -7.81 -14.78 16.53
N ASP A 67 -7.47 -15.75 15.67
CA ASP A 67 -6.98 -15.53 14.30
C ASP A 67 -5.81 -14.51 14.20
N ALA A 68 -5.00 -14.37 15.25
CA ALA A 68 -3.87 -13.44 15.28
C ALA A 68 -2.89 -13.62 14.09
N PRO A 69 -2.62 -14.85 13.60
CA PRO A 69 -1.83 -15.05 12.38
C PRO A 69 -2.48 -14.47 11.12
N TRP A 70 -3.82 -14.42 11.04
CA TRP A 70 -4.52 -13.81 9.92
C TRP A 70 -4.39 -12.28 9.96
N TYR A 71 -4.57 -11.66 11.12
CA TYR A 71 -4.38 -10.22 11.29
C TYR A 71 -2.94 -9.78 11.02
N LEU A 72 -1.94 -10.54 11.48
CA LEU A 72 -0.53 -10.24 11.19
C LEU A 72 -0.20 -10.36 9.70
N ARG A 73 -0.74 -11.37 9.00
CA ARG A 73 -0.60 -11.49 7.54
C ARG A 73 -1.25 -10.32 6.81
N MET A 74 -2.47 -9.94 7.21
CA MET A 74 -3.18 -8.81 6.63
C MET A 74 -2.42 -7.50 6.86
N MET A 75 -1.97 -7.24 8.09
CA MET A 75 -1.15 -6.07 8.42
C MET A 75 0.16 -6.06 7.62
N TRP A 76 0.83 -7.21 7.47
CA TRP A 76 2.05 -7.33 6.69
C TRP A 76 1.82 -7.07 5.19
N GLN A 77 0.74 -7.59 4.63
CA GLN A 77 0.35 -7.30 3.25
C GLN A 77 0.01 -5.81 3.08
N TRP A 78 -0.68 -5.21 4.04
CA TRP A 78 -1.04 -3.78 4.03
C TRP A 78 0.18 -2.87 4.16
N THR A 79 1.16 -3.24 5.00
CA THR A 79 2.42 -2.51 5.11
C THR A 79 3.26 -2.68 3.84
N GLN A 80 3.31 -3.88 3.24
CA GLN A 80 3.98 -4.10 1.97
C GLN A 80 3.36 -3.32 0.81
N THR A 81 2.04 -3.29 0.67
CA THR A 81 1.37 -2.51 -0.39
C THR A 81 1.58 -1.02 -0.20
N LYS A 82 1.48 -0.53 1.05
CA LYS A 82 1.76 0.87 1.39
C LYS A 82 3.22 1.26 1.17
N GLN A 83 4.16 0.36 1.46
CA GLN A 83 5.58 0.56 1.15
C GLN A 83 5.84 0.56 -0.35
N ARG A 84 5.26 -0.38 -1.12
CA ARG A 84 5.37 -0.40 -2.59
C ARG A 84 4.81 0.88 -3.22
N ALA A 85 3.66 1.37 -2.75
CA ALA A 85 3.09 2.64 -3.20
C ALA A 85 4.03 3.82 -2.89
N LYS A 86 4.61 3.88 -1.69
CA LYS A 86 5.61 4.90 -1.33
C LYS A 86 6.89 4.81 -2.18
N THR A 87 7.42 3.61 -2.39
CA THR A 87 8.64 3.43 -3.21
C THR A 87 8.38 3.79 -4.67
N LYS A 88 7.22 3.44 -5.22
CA LYS A 88 6.80 3.84 -6.57
C LYS A 88 6.67 5.35 -6.67
N GLN A 89 6.03 5.99 -5.69
CA GLN A 89 5.93 7.46 -5.62
C GLN A 89 7.32 8.11 -5.58
N ILE A 90 8.26 7.61 -4.77
CA ILE A 90 9.64 8.12 -4.69
C ILE A 90 10.40 7.92 -6.01
N LEU A 91 10.24 6.78 -6.67
CA LEU A 91 10.86 6.51 -7.97
C LEU A 91 10.30 7.43 -9.06
N GLU A 92 9.00 7.71 -9.04
CA GLU A 92 8.34 8.63 -9.95
C GLU A 92 8.71 10.10 -9.63
N THR A 93 8.89 10.47 -8.36
CA THR A 93 9.45 11.79 -7.97
C THR A 93 10.93 11.96 -8.33
N ARG A 94 11.68 10.86 -8.51
CA ARG A 94 13.05 10.90 -9.06
C ARG A 94 13.08 11.15 -10.57
N ARG A 95 11.97 10.95 -11.28
CA ARG A 95 11.83 11.46 -12.65
C ARG A 95 11.53 12.95 -12.52
N ASP A 96 12.21 13.78 -13.32
CA ASP A 96 11.95 15.22 -13.41
C ASP A 96 10.58 15.48 -14.07
N LEU A 97 9.50 15.10 -13.36
CA LEU A 97 8.12 15.28 -13.80
C LEU A 97 7.80 16.77 -13.81
N ALA A 98 7.52 17.30 -14.99
CA ALA A 98 7.14 18.70 -15.17
C ALA A 98 5.61 18.88 -15.17
N TYR A 99 4.86 17.82 -15.49
CA TYR A 99 3.42 17.85 -15.69
C TYR A 99 2.72 16.74 -14.90
N ASN A 100 1.49 17.01 -14.45
CA ASN A 100 0.64 16.02 -13.81
C ASN A 100 0.06 15.06 -14.85
N ALA A 101 -0.32 15.56 -16.03
CA ALA A 101 -0.80 14.71 -17.10
C ALA A 101 -0.42 15.24 -18.48
N PHE A 102 -0.14 14.32 -19.39
CA PHE A 102 -0.16 14.56 -20.83
C PHE A 102 -1.56 14.25 -21.36
N VAL A 103 -2.12 15.09 -22.22
CA VAL A 103 -3.42 14.86 -22.89
C VAL A 103 -3.20 14.74 -24.39
N SER A 104 -3.60 13.60 -24.93
CA SER A 104 -3.63 13.29 -26.36
C SER A 104 -5.08 13.23 -26.86
N TYR A 105 -5.39 13.98 -27.91
CA TYR A 105 -6.72 14.11 -28.49
C TYR A 105 -6.61 14.43 -29.99
N SER A 106 -7.71 14.24 -30.74
CA SER A 106 -7.77 14.60 -32.17
C SER A 106 -8.11 16.08 -32.32
N GLN A 107 -7.59 16.74 -33.36
CA GLN A 107 -7.91 18.14 -33.61
C GLN A 107 -9.43 18.40 -33.77
N ASP A 108 -10.17 17.41 -34.27
CA ASP A 108 -11.63 17.49 -34.41
C ASP A 108 -12.36 17.49 -33.05
N ASP A 109 -11.73 16.96 -32.00
CA ASP A 109 -12.25 16.94 -30.63
C ASP A 109 -11.72 18.11 -29.77
N SER A 110 -10.96 19.03 -30.38
CA SER A 110 -10.29 20.15 -29.71
C SER A 110 -11.26 21.07 -28.96
N SER A 111 -12.47 21.27 -29.49
CA SER A 111 -13.52 22.07 -28.84
C SER A 111 -13.89 21.51 -27.48
N TRP A 112 -14.22 20.21 -27.41
CA TRP A 112 -14.56 19.57 -26.14
C TRP A 112 -13.38 19.58 -25.16
N VAL A 113 -12.17 19.32 -25.65
CA VAL A 113 -10.98 19.30 -24.79
C VAL A 113 -10.70 20.69 -24.19
N LYS A 114 -10.75 21.75 -25.00
CA LYS A 114 -10.43 23.11 -24.55
C LYS A 114 -11.54 23.77 -23.74
N GLU A 115 -12.80 23.44 -24.01
CA GLU A 115 -13.93 24.05 -23.31
C GLU A 115 -14.32 23.29 -22.04
N TYR A 116 -14.08 21.97 -21.98
CA TYR A 116 -14.50 21.13 -20.86
C TYR A 116 -13.32 20.50 -20.14
N LEU A 117 -12.48 19.71 -20.82
CA LEU A 117 -11.44 18.92 -20.15
C LEU A 117 -10.36 19.80 -19.50
N LEU A 118 -9.74 20.70 -20.27
CA LEU A 118 -8.64 21.53 -19.79
C LEU A 118 -9.09 22.48 -18.66
N PRO A 119 -10.22 23.21 -18.75
CA PRO A 119 -10.69 24.02 -17.64
C PRO A 119 -10.95 23.19 -16.38
N ASN A 120 -11.61 22.03 -16.48
CA ASN A 120 -11.86 21.20 -15.28
C ASN A 120 -10.59 20.70 -14.59
N LEU A 121 -9.49 20.53 -15.34
CA LEU A 121 -8.19 20.11 -14.81
C LEU A 121 -7.33 21.30 -14.33
N GLU A 122 -7.34 22.42 -15.05
CA GLU A 122 -6.47 23.59 -14.81
C GLU A 122 -7.11 24.68 -13.95
N GLU A 123 -8.43 24.86 -13.95
CA GLU A 123 -9.15 26.00 -13.32
C GLU A 123 -8.99 26.06 -11.80
N MET A 124 -8.68 24.94 -11.14
CA MET A 124 -8.32 24.93 -9.72
C MET A 124 -6.84 25.23 -9.45
N GLY A 125 -6.03 25.51 -10.47
CA GLY A 125 -4.60 25.82 -10.37
C GLY A 125 -3.72 24.67 -9.86
N LYS A 126 -4.27 23.46 -9.74
CA LYS A 126 -3.61 22.32 -9.08
C LYS A 126 -2.84 21.41 -10.05
N LEU A 127 -3.26 21.31 -11.30
CA LEU A 127 -2.70 20.35 -12.25
C LEU A 127 -2.05 21.04 -13.45
N LYS A 128 -0.78 20.71 -13.71
CA LYS A 128 -0.04 21.11 -14.90
C LYS A 128 -0.27 20.10 -16.01
N ILE A 129 -0.80 20.52 -17.14
CA ILE A 129 -1.13 19.63 -18.27
C ILE A 129 -0.14 19.85 -19.43
N CYS A 130 0.42 18.78 -20.03
CA CYS A 130 1.04 18.88 -21.36
C CYS A 130 0.00 18.50 -22.43
N TYR A 131 -0.09 19.27 -23.51
CA TYR A 131 -0.79 18.83 -24.73
C TYR A 131 -0.12 19.41 -26.00
N HIS A 132 -0.44 18.81 -27.14
CA HIS A 132 0.32 19.00 -28.38
C HIS A 132 0.38 20.45 -28.87
N GLU A 133 -0.72 21.21 -28.83
CA GLU A 133 -0.73 22.59 -29.36
C GLU A 133 0.10 23.58 -28.53
N ARG A 134 0.30 23.31 -27.23
CA ARG A 134 1.00 24.23 -26.31
C ARG A 134 2.46 23.86 -26.08
N ASN A 135 2.76 22.56 -26.05
CA ASN A 135 4.03 22.07 -25.50
C ASN A 135 4.94 21.41 -26.53
N PHE A 136 4.49 21.20 -27.76
CA PHE A 136 5.34 20.63 -28.81
C PHE A 136 6.36 21.67 -29.30
N ILE A 137 7.61 21.24 -29.41
CA ILE A 137 8.71 22.09 -29.83
C ILE A 137 8.85 21.96 -31.34
N ALA A 138 8.78 23.09 -32.04
CA ALA A 138 9.03 23.15 -33.47
C ALA A 138 10.47 22.70 -33.78
N GLY A 139 10.63 21.90 -34.84
CA GLY A 139 11.92 21.32 -35.22
C GLY A 139 12.22 19.94 -34.63
N LYS A 140 11.41 19.45 -33.67
CA LYS A 140 11.41 18.03 -33.26
C LYS A 140 10.37 17.24 -34.06
N SER A 141 10.59 15.93 -34.21
CA SER A 141 9.58 15.06 -34.81
C SER A 141 8.34 14.96 -33.91
N ILE A 142 7.17 14.67 -34.50
CA ILE A 142 5.91 14.48 -33.75
C ILE A 142 6.08 13.38 -32.69
N ILE A 143 6.73 12.27 -33.06
CA ILE A 143 6.99 11.14 -32.18
C ILE A 143 7.89 11.56 -31.01
N GLU A 144 8.97 12.30 -31.25
CA GLU A 144 9.84 12.81 -30.17
C GLU A 144 9.10 13.74 -29.22
N ASN A 145 8.25 14.62 -29.74
CA ASN A 145 7.43 15.52 -28.92
C ASN A 145 6.46 14.73 -28.03
N ILE A 146 5.78 13.72 -28.60
CA ILE A 146 4.91 12.81 -27.86
C ILE A 146 5.68 12.11 -26.73
N ILE A 147 6.81 11.46 -27.06
CA ILE A 147 7.63 10.74 -26.08
C ILE A 147 8.08 11.68 -24.97
N THR A 148 8.57 12.87 -25.32
CA THR A 148 9.02 13.88 -24.34
C THR A 148 7.88 14.26 -23.38
N CYS A 149 6.65 14.43 -23.87
CA CYS A 149 5.53 14.76 -23.00
C CYS A 149 5.04 13.59 -22.16
N ILE A 150 5.08 12.36 -22.68
CA ILE A 150 4.77 11.15 -21.90
C ILE A 150 5.79 11.01 -20.75
N GLU A 151 7.08 11.15 -21.03
CA GLU A 151 8.15 11.00 -20.03
C GLU A 151 8.15 12.08 -18.95
N LYS A 152 7.79 13.32 -19.32
CA LYS A 152 7.70 14.46 -18.39
C LYS A 152 6.37 14.54 -17.63
N SER A 153 5.43 13.65 -17.92
CA SER A 153 4.10 13.65 -17.30
C SER A 153 3.90 12.44 -16.39
N TYR A 154 3.18 12.66 -15.29
CA TYR A 154 2.86 11.58 -14.37
C TYR A 154 1.83 10.59 -14.94
N LYS A 155 0.75 11.12 -15.51
CA LYS A 155 -0.26 10.36 -16.25
C LYS A 155 -0.24 10.72 -17.73
N SER A 156 -0.71 9.80 -18.57
CA SER A 156 -1.04 10.06 -19.98
C SER A 156 -2.52 9.76 -20.19
N ILE A 157 -3.26 10.77 -20.61
CA ILE A 157 -4.69 10.75 -20.85
C ILE A 157 -4.91 10.74 -22.36
N PHE A 158 -5.68 9.76 -22.84
CA PHE A 158 -6.05 9.64 -24.25
C PHE A 158 -7.56 9.83 -24.38
N VAL A 159 -7.95 10.84 -25.15
CA VAL A 159 -9.36 11.11 -25.48
C VAL A 159 -9.70 10.34 -26.75
N LEU A 160 -10.35 9.19 -26.56
CA LEU A 160 -10.71 8.27 -27.62
C LEU A 160 -12.04 8.69 -28.27
N SER A 161 -11.96 8.89 -29.58
CA SER A 161 -13.08 9.09 -30.50
C SER A 161 -12.77 8.34 -31.82
N THR A 162 -13.73 8.26 -32.71
CA THR A 162 -13.51 7.77 -34.08
C THR A 162 -12.48 8.62 -34.83
N ASN A 163 -12.45 9.94 -34.61
CA ASN A 163 -11.46 10.87 -35.16
C ASN A 163 -10.06 10.56 -34.60
N PHE A 164 -9.95 10.32 -33.31
CA PHE A 164 -8.68 9.96 -32.67
C PHE A 164 -8.07 8.67 -33.23
N ILE A 165 -8.91 7.67 -33.50
CA ILE A 165 -8.46 6.39 -34.07
C ILE A 165 -7.99 6.56 -35.50
N SER A 166 -8.63 7.44 -36.27
CA SER A 166 -8.31 7.65 -37.69
C SER A 166 -7.06 8.51 -37.88
N SER A 167 -6.85 9.55 -37.06
CA SER A 167 -5.77 10.52 -37.23
C SER A 167 -4.57 10.28 -36.29
N GLU A 168 -4.82 10.08 -35.00
CA GLU A 168 -3.76 10.17 -33.97
C GLU A 168 -3.17 8.82 -33.60
N TRP A 169 -4.01 7.78 -33.46
CA TRP A 169 -3.62 6.49 -32.88
C TRP A 169 -2.42 5.83 -33.59
N CYS A 170 -2.25 6.10 -34.89
CA CYS A 170 -1.12 5.59 -35.66
C CYS A 170 0.25 5.93 -35.04
N HIS A 171 0.38 7.11 -34.42
CA HIS A 171 1.63 7.52 -33.76
C HIS A 171 1.93 6.73 -32.48
N TYR A 172 0.89 6.15 -31.86
CA TYR A 172 0.98 5.50 -30.57
C TYR A 172 1.07 3.98 -30.67
N GLU A 173 0.49 3.36 -31.71
CA GLU A 173 0.44 1.89 -31.84
C GLU A 173 1.82 1.24 -31.66
N LEU A 174 2.85 1.75 -32.36
CA LEU A 174 4.21 1.20 -32.23
C LEU A 174 4.85 1.53 -30.88
N TYR A 175 4.57 2.70 -30.32
CA TYR A 175 5.10 3.09 -29.02
C TYR A 175 4.57 2.16 -27.91
N PHE A 176 3.26 1.95 -27.85
CA PHE A 176 2.61 1.01 -26.92
C PHE A 176 2.96 -0.46 -27.20
N ALA A 177 3.29 -0.81 -28.45
CA ALA A 177 3.80 -2.12 -28.79
C ALA A 177 5.15 -2.42 -28.10
N GLN A 178 6.01 -1.42 -28.02
CA GLN A 178 7.39 -1.55 -27.56
C GLN A 178 7.58 -1.22 -26.06
N HIS A 179 6.71 -0.39 -25.48
CA HIS A 179 6.85 0.10 -24.11
C HIS A 179 5.80 -0.52 -23.18
N GLU A 180 6.23 -1.46 -22.34
CA GLU A 180 5.39 -2.02 -21.26
C GLU A 180 5.03 -1.00 -20.17
N LEU A 181 5.72 0.15 -20.11
CA LEU A 181 5.40 1.22 -19.15
C LEU A 181 4.00 1.82 -19.34
N LEU A 182 3.39 1.65 -20.52
CA LEU A 182 1.99 1.98 -20.79
C LEU A 182 1.13 0.73 -21.05
N SER A 183 1.64 -0.47 -20.78
CA SER A 183 0.82 -1.69 -20.83
C SER A 183 -0.04 -1.78 -19.55
N GLU A 184 -1.31 -2.16 -19.77
CA GLU A 184 -2.33 -2.82 -18.93
C GLU A 184 -2.38 -2.69 -17.40
N SER A 185 -1.24 -2.59 -16.72
CA SER A 185 -1.10 -2.52 -15.26
C SER A 185 -0.46 -1.21 -14.78
N SER A 186 -0.06 -0.32 -15.70
CA SER A 186 0.45 0.97 -15.30
C SER A 186 -0.71 1.89 -14.94
N GLU A 187 -0.76 2.27 -13.67
CA GLU A 187 -1.63 3.34 -13.16
C GLU A 187 -1.47 4.66 -13.94
N ASN A 188 -0.55 4.74 -14.91
CA ASN A 188 -0.11 5.95 -15.59
C ASN A 188 -0.85 6.21 -16.91
N LEU A 189 -1.68 5.28 -17.38
CA LEU A 189 -2.54 5.44 -18.56
C LEU A 189 -4.00 5.67 -18.15
N ILE A 190 -4.62 6.70 -18.70
CA ILE A 190 -6.04 6.98 -18.54
C ILE A 190 -6.67 7.07 -19.93
N LEU A 191 -7.69 6.25 -20.19
CA LEU A 191 -8.46 6.29 -21.43
C LEU A 191 -9.81 6.94 -21.14
N ILE A 192 -10.14 8.00 -21.87
CA ILE A 192 -11.46 8.64 -21.86
C ILE A 192 -12.15 8.29 -23.16
N LEU A 193 -13.32 7.65 -23.09
CA LEU A 193 -14.12 7.36 -24.27
C LEU A 193 -15.13 8.49 -24.47
N LEU A 194 -14.86 9.40 -25.40
CA LEU A 194 -15.69 10.58 -25.67
C LEU A 194 -17.01 10.20 -26.36
N GLU A 195 -16.94 9.18 -27.22
CA GLU A 195 -18.08 8.63 -27.96
C GLU A 195 -17.97 7.10 -28.05
N PRO A 196 -19.09 6.36 -28.19
CA PRO A 196 -19.04 4.92 -28.24
C PRO A 196 -18.30 4.40 -29.48
N ILE A 197 -17.24 3.63 -29.27
CA ILE A 197 -16.44 3.03 -30.33
C ILE A 197 -16.63 1.52 -30.33
N HIS A 198 -17.21 1.00 -31.41
CA HIS A 198 -17.33 -0.44 -31.63
C HIS A 198 -16.02 -1.05 -32.13
N GLN A 199 -15.70 -2.26 -31.65
CA GLN A 199 -14.44 -2.95 -32.02
C GLN A 199 -14.25 -3.17 -33.53
N HIS A 200 -15.33 -3.28 -34.29
CA HIS A 200 -15.27 -3.46 -35.74
C HIS A 200 -14.80 -2.19 -36.48
N MET A 201 -14.97 -1.00 -35.87
CA MET A 201 -14.49 0.26 -36.43
C MET A 201 -12.99 0.44 -36.25
N ILE A 202 -12.38 -0.32 -35.35
CA ILE A 202 -10.94 -0.25 -35.08
C ILE A 202 -10.20 -1.07 -36.15
N PRO A 203 -9.29 -0.44 -36.94
CA PRO A 203 -8.48 -1.14 -37.92
C PRO A 203 -7.76 -2.37 -37.35
N SER A 204 -7.69 -3.47 -38.11
CA SER A 204 -7.06 -4.73 -37.68
C SER A 204 -5.59 -4.58 -37.30
N LYS A 205 -4.89 -3.61 -37.88
CA LYS A 205 -3.49 -3.27 -37.56
C LYS A 205 -3.30 -2.67 -36.16
N TYR A 206 -4.35 -2.12 -35.54
CA TYR A 206 -4.28 -1.51 -34.21
C TYR A 206 -4.59 -2.54 -33.11
N TYR A 207 -3.71 -3.53 -32.98
CA TYR A 207 -3.91 -4.63 -32.04
C TYR A 207 -3.81 -4.16 -30.59
N LYS A 208 -2.93 -3.19 -30.29
CA LYS A 208 -2.83 -2.61 -28.93
C LYS A 208 -4.09 -1.87 -28.55
N LEU A 209 -4.66 -1.08 -29.45
CA LEU A 209 -5.94 -0.42 -29.18
C LEU A 209 -7.05 -1.42 -28.93
N LYS A 210 -7.14 -2.48 -29.75
CA LYS A 210 -8.16 -3.52 -29.58
C LYS A 210 -8.05 -4.21 -28.24
N ASP A 211 -6.83 -4.55 -27.82
CA ASP A 211 -6.59 -5.13 -26.50
C ASP A 211 -7.02 -4.18 -25.37
N LEU A 212 -6.59 -2.91 -25.41
CA LEU A 212 -6.99 -1.88 -24.43
C LEU A 212 -8.53 -1.73 -24.35
N MET A 213 -9.20 -1.67 -25.49
CA MET A 213 -10.65 -1.54 -25.57
C MET A 213 -11.39 -2.80 -25.08
N SER A 214 -10.81 -4.00 -25.29
CA SER A 214 -11.44 -5.26 -24.86
C SER A 214 -11.53 -5.39 -23.34
N ARG A 215 -10.61 -4.77 -22.61
CA ARG A 215 -10.50 -4.82 -21.14
C ARG A 215 -11.48 -3.90 -20.42
N LYS A 216 -12.09 -2.95 -21.14
CA LYS A 216 -13.04 -1.97 -20.61
C LYS A 216 -12.47 -1.12 -19.46
N THR A 217 -11.17 -0.85 -19.47
CA THR A 217 -10.47 0.01 -18.51
C THR A 217 -10.42 1.45 -19.04
N TYR A 218 -11.58 2.03 -19.32
CA TYR A 218 -11.74 3.40 -19.82
C TYR A 218 -12.89 4.11 -19.07
N MET A 219 -12.82 5.43 -19.01
CA MET A 219 -13.89 6.27 -18.47
C MET A 219 -14.77 6.78 -19.61
N GLU A 220 -16.04 6.38 -19.64
CA GLU A 220 -17.00 6.86 -20.63
C GLU A 220 -17.48 8.27 -20.29
N TRP A 221 -17.49 9.16 -21.28
CA TRP A 221 -18.07 10.48 -21.14
C TRP A 221 -19.61 10.36 -20.95
N PRO A 222 -20.18 10.85 -19.83
CA PRO A 222 -21.61 10.66 -19.58
C PRO A 222 -22.44 11.57 -20.48
N GLN A 223 -23.48 11.01 -21.10
CA GLN A 223 -24.50 11.82 -21.82
C GLN A 223 -25.41 12.60 -20.86
N ASP A 224 -25.60 12.06 -19.65
CA ASP A 224 -26.38 12.71 -18.59
C ASP A 224 -25.52 13.75 -17.86
N LYS A 225 -25.92 15.03 -17.96
CA LYS A 225 -25.24 16.16 -17.32
C LYS A 225 -25.11 15.99 -15.80
N ASN A 226 -26.04 15.30 -15.14
CA ASN A 226 -25.98 15.08 -13.69
C ASN A 226 -24.78 14.22 -13.27
N LYS A 227 -24.25 13.40 -14.19
CA LYS A 227 -23.12 12.51 -13.96
C LYS A 227 -21.77 13.16 -14.27
N HIS A 228 -21.75 14.35 -14.90
CA HIS A 228 -20.51 15.05 -15.25
C HIS A 228 -19.67 15.37 -14.01
N LYS A 229 -20.31 15.79 -12.91
CA LYS A 229 -19.60 16.07 -11.66
C LYS A 229 -18.82 14.85 -11.16
N LEU A 230 -19.47 13.69 -11.14
CA LEU A 230 -18.85 12.44 -10.71
C LEU A 230 -17.69 12.05 -11.65
N PHE A 231 -17.87 12.20 -12.96
CA PHE A 231 -16.82 11.95 -13.95
C PHE A 231 -15.57 12.80 -13.66
N TRP A 232 -15.74 14.11 -13.44
CA TRP A 232 -14.63 15.01 -13.13
C TRP A 232 -13.97 14.72 -11.78
N ASP A 233 -14.75 14.36 -10.75
CA ASP A 233 -14.21 13.97 -9.45
C ASP A 233 -13.33 12.71 -9.56
N ILE A 234 -13.79 11.69 -10.29
CA ILE A 234 -13.02 10.47 -10.54
C ILE A 234 -11.76 10.78 -11.35
N LEU A 235 -11.87 11.55 -12.43
CA LEU A 235 -10.74 11.89 -13.28
C LEU A 235 -9.64 12.63 -12.49
N ARG A 236 -10.02 13.64 -11.70
CA ARG A 236 -9.07 14.42 -10.90
C ARG A 236 -8.40 13.57 -9.82
N SER A 237 -9.18 12.75 -9.11
CA SER A 237 -8.63 11.86 -8.08
C SER A 237 -7.62 10.84 -8.64
N SER A 238 -7.72 10.52 -9.94
CA SER A 238 -6.80 9.61 -10.63
C SER A 238 -5.49 10.26 -11.07
N ILE A 239 -5.43 11.60 -11.09
CA ILE A 239 -4.27 12.40 -11.57
C ILE A 239 -3.54 13.08 -10.41
N GLU A 240 -4.24 13.33 -9.30
CA GLU A 240 -3.75 14.16 -8.20
C GLU A 240 -2.45 13.62 -7.56
N ILE A 241 -1.35 14.30 -7.84
CA ILE A 241 -0.06 14.15 -7.17
C ILE A 241 0.56 15.52 -6.92
N ASN A 242 1.33 15.63 -5.84
CA ASN A 242 2.14 16.81 -5.57
C ASN A 242 3.42 16.72 -6.42
N LEU A 243 3.52 17.56 -7.45
CA LEU A 243 4.77 17.73 -8.20
C LEU A 243 5.77 18.53 -7.37
N PRO A 244 7.08 18.19 -7.40
CA PRO A 244 8.09 19.06 -6.83
C PRO A 244 8.11 20.41 -7.59
N GLU A 245 8.06 21.52 -6.86
CA GLU A 245 8.25 22.84 -7.46
C GLU A 245 9.67 22.92 -8.04
N ILE A 246 9.77 22.96 -9.36
CA ILE A 246 11.00 23.34 -10.06
C ILE A 246 11.22 24.82 -9.73
N LYS A 247 12.11 25.11 -8.79
CA LYS A 247 12.61 26.47 -8.56
C LYS A 247 13.38 26.87 -9.81
N GLU A 248 12.82 27.73 -10.63
CA GLU A 248 13.58 28.41 -11.66
C GLU A 248 14.67 29.22 -10.96
N VAL A 249 15.94 28.85 -11.23
CA VAL A 249 17.10 29.62 -10.79
C VAL A 249 17.11 30.88 -11.63
N GLN A 250 16.73 32.00 -11.01
CA GLN A 250 16.89 33.36 -11.52
C GLN A 250 18.36 33.76 -11.60
#